data_AF-A0A523AUK6-F1
#
_entry.id   AF-A0A523AUK6-F1
#
_cell.length_a   1.000
_cell.length_b   1.000
_cell.length_c   1.000
_cell.angle_alpha   90.00
_cell.angle_beta   90.00
_cell.angle_gamma   90.00
#
_symmetry.space_group_name_H-M   'P 1'
#
loop_
_entity.id
_entity.type
_entity.pdbx_description
1 polymer ?
#
loop_
_entity_poly.entity_id
_entity_poly.type
_entity_poly.pdbx_seq_one_letter_code
_entity_poly.pdbx_strand_id
1 'polypeptide(L)'
;MLSLASLSLTLRFGEAELPGWLGSTMRGGFGQHLRRIVCYRPLHECESCGQAGECLYYETFERPCSRRGYAPPPRPIVLVPPFFGRRVTFRKEGRVEVGLLLLGRSVRNFPHVLLALQQFGFHGLGEGRYFGRNRFEVERATCRFSNRVVFDGGVIHPDRLRTLDVAQIAKVRGSRFRVHFRTPIELPLGFPPSPEHLLGLI
;
A
#
# COMPACT_ATOMS: atom_id res chain seq x y z
N MET A 1 -0.58 -4.66 -20.90
CA MET A 1 -1.81 -4.64 -20.09
C MET A 1 -1.42 -4.60 -18.62
N LEU A 2 -1.82 -3.57 -17.87
CA LEU A 2 -1.46 -3.42 -16.45
C LEU A 2 -2.76 -3.51 -15.63
N SER A 3 -2.99 -4.65 -15.00
CA SER A 3 -4.15 -4.83 -14.13
C SER A 3 -4.02 -4.00 -12.86
N LEU A 4 -5.10 -3.36 -12.44
CA LEU A 4 -5.21 -2.64 -11.19
C LEU A 4 -6.35 -3.26 -10.37
N ALA A 5 -6.10 -3.61 -9.12
CA ALA A 5 -7.15 -3.82 -8.13
C ALA A 5 -7.09 -2.67 -7.12
N SER A 6 -8.26 -2.13 -6.78
CA SER A 6 -8.40 -1.07 -5.78
C SER A 6 -9.29 -1.56 -4.65
N LEU A 7 -8.75 -1.55 -3.43
CA LEU A 7 -9.42 -2.03 -2.23
C LEU A 7 -9.51 -0.94 -1.17
N SER A 8 -10.51 -1.07 -0.33
CA SER A 8 -10.70 -0.34 0.91
C SER A 8 -10.58 -1.33 2.06
N LEU A 9 -9.60 -1.13 2.94
CA LEU A 9 -9.33 -1.96 4.11
C LEU A 9 -9.89 -1.27 5.35
N THR A 10 -10.83 -1.90 6.04
CA THR A 10 -11.28 -1.46 7.36
C THR A 10 -10.37 -2.06 8.41
N LEU A 11 -9.57 -1.22 9.06
CA LEU A 11 -8.71 -1.61 10.17
C LEU A 11 -9.40 -1.24 11.48
N ARG A 12 -9.54 -2.23 12.37
CA ARG A 12 -10.11 -2.05 13.70
C ARG A 12 -8.99 -2.01 14.73
N PHE A 13 -8.83 -0.88 15.40
CA PHE A 13 -7.87 -0.67 16.47
C PHE A 13 -8.57 -0.81 17.82
N GLY A 14 -7.83 -1.31 18.81
CA GLY A 14 -8.16 -1.09 20.21
C GLY A 14 -7.75 0.32 20.65
N GLU A 15 -7.20 0.43 21.86
CA GLU A 15 -6.60 1.69 22.31
C GLU A 15 -5.39 2.01 21.44
N ALA A 16 -5.38 3.22 20.86
CA ALA A 16 -4.38 3.59 19.90
C ALA A 16 -4.13 5.11 19.82
N GLU A 17 -2.87 5.47 19.61
CA GLU A 17 -2.38 6.79 19.26
C GLU A 17 -1.67 6.69 17.90
N LEU A 18 -2.37 7.10 16.85
CA LEU A 18 -1.89 7.04 15.48
C LEU A 18 -1.10 8.31 15.12
N PRO A 19 0.07 8.17 14.49
CA PRO A 19 0.89 9.30 14.10
C PRO A 19 0.21 10.14 13.01
N GLY A 20 0.58 11.42 12.93
CA GLY A 20 0.02 12.35 11.93
C GLY A 20 0.29 11.93 10.48
N TRP A 21 1.34 11.16 10.26
CA TRP A 21 1.73 10.59 8.97
C TRP A 21 1.67 9.07 9.02
N LEU A 22 0.45 8.53 9.00
CA LEU A 22 0.22 7.08 9.12
C LEU A 22 0.89 6.29 7.98
N GLY A 23 0.98 6.86 6.77
CA GLY A 23 1.50 6.19 5.58
C GLY A 23 2.94 5.68 5.72
N SER A 24 3.85 6.48 6.28
CA SER A 24 5.25 6.06 6.46
C SER A 24 5.38 4.89 7.44
N THR A 25 4.63 4.96 8.55
CA THR A 25 4.66 3.92 9.58
C THR A 25 4.01 2.63 9.07
N MET A 26 2.90 2.74 8.35
CA MET A 26 2.23 1.59 7.72
C MET A 26 3.12 0.94 6.67
N ARG A 27 3.78 1.72 5.79
CA ARG A 27 4.71 1.18 4.79
C ARG A 27 5.84 0.39 5.44
N GLY A 28 6.49 0.97 6.46
CA GLY A 28 7.60 0.33 7.15
C GLY A 28 7.19 -0.96 7.85
N GLY A 29 6.10 -0.92 8.62
CA GLY A 29 5.56 -2.10 9.31
C GLY A 29 5.12 -3.18 8.31
N PHE A 30 4.35 -2.82 7.29
CA PHE A 30 3.95 -3.75 6.24
C PHE A 30 5.15 -4.40 5.55
N GLY A 31 6.18 -3.64 5.18
CA GLY A 31 7.38 -4.17 4.56
C GLY A 31 8.12 -5.17 5.44
N GLN A 32 8.30 -4.85 6.73
CA GLN A 32 8.93 -5.73 7.70
C GLN A 32 8.18 -7.06 7.83
N HIS A 33 6.86 -7.02 7.97
CA HIS A 33 6.04 -8.22 8.12
C HIS A 33 5.91 -9.00 6.81
N LEU A 34 5.86 -8.31 5.67
CA LEU A 34 5.89 -8.96 4.36
C LEU A 34 7.19 -9.73 4.16
N ARG A 35 8.35 -9.14 4.49
CA ARG A 35 9.65 -9.82 4.44
C ARG A 35 9.63 -11.08 5.30
N ARG A 36 9.12 -11.00 6.53
CA ARG A 36 9.06 -12.13 7.46
C ARG A 36 8.23 -13.30 6.92
N ILE A 37 7.13 -13.04 6.21
CA ILE A 37 6.26 -14.12 5.70
C ILE A 37 6.74 -14.70 4.36
N VAL A 38 7.49 -13.95 3.54
CA VAL A 38 7.92 -14.43 2.20
C VAL A 38 9.39 -14.80 2.11
N CYS A 39 10.23 -14.40 3.07
CA CYS A 39 11.69 -14.55 2.99
C CYS A 39 12.19 -15.64 3.95
N TYR A 40 12.77 -16.70 3.39
CA TYR A 40 13.43 -17.77 4.16
C TYR A 40 14.84 -17.39 4.65
N ARG A 41 15.44 -16.30 4.13
CA ARG A 41 16.77 -15.78 4.50
C ARG A 41 16.75 -14.26 4.71
N PRO A 42 16.08 -13.77 5.77
CA PRO A 42 15.85 -12.33 5.96
C PRO A 42 17.11 -11.52 6.28
N LEU A 43 18.26 -12.15 6.53
CA LEU A 43 19.53 -11.46 6.76
C LEU A 43 20.41 -11.34 5.49
N HIS A 44 20.03 -12.00 4.40
CA HIS A 44 20.75 -11.90 3.13
C HIS A 44 20.27 -10.69 2.31
N GLU A 45 21.18 -10.19 1.47
CA GLU A 45 20.87 -9.16 0.48
C GLU A 45 19.87 -9.69 -0.55
N CYS A 46 18.86 -8.88 -0.87
CA CYS A 46 17.83 -9.31 -1.81
C CYS A 46 18.30 -9.26 -3.27
N GLU A 47 19.29 -8.44 -3.60
CA GLU A 47 19.82 -8.29 -4.96
C GLU A 47 20.54 -9.56 -5.45
N SER A 48 21.26 -10.26 -4.56
CA SER A 48 21.96 -11.52 -4.86
C SER A 48 21.06 -12.75 -4.70
N CYS A 49 19.78 -12.59 -4.39
CA CYS A 49 18.85 -13.70 -4.18
C CYS A 49 18.41 -14.30 -5.53
N GLY A 50 18.62 -15.61 -5.71
CA GLY A 50 18.19 -16.34 -6.92
C GLY A 50 16.68 -16.33 -7.20
N GLN A 51 15.85 -15.85 -6.26
CA GLN A 51 14.40 -15.75 -6.39
C GLN A 51 13.91 -14.28 -6.53
N ALA A 52 14.82 -13.31 -6.68
CA ALA A 52 14.47 -11.89 -6.74
C ALA A 52 13.46 -11.56 -7.85
N GLY A 53 13.49 -12.30 -8.98
CA GLY A 53 12.58 -12.11 -10.12
C GLY A 53 11.10 -12.37 -9.82
N GLU A 54 10.78 -13.15 -8.78
CA GLU A 54 9.41 -13.51 -8.38
C GLU A 54 9.09 -13.12 -6.93
N CYS A 55 10.08 -12.63 -6.19
CA CYS A 55 9.95 -12.27 -4.78
C CYS A 55 9.11 -11.00 -4.59
N LEU A 56 7.92 -11.18 -4.01
CA LEU A 56 6.99 -10.08 -3.72
C LEU A 56 7.60 -8.93 -2.90
N TYR A 57 8.44 -9.25 -1.91
CA TYR A 57 9.13 -8.25 -1.11
C TYR A 57 10.15 -7.46 -1.96
N TYR A 58 10.98 -8.16 -2.75
CA TYR A 58 11.96 -7.52 -3.62
C TYR A 58 11.29 -6.59 -4.62
N GLU A 59 10.24 -7.06 -5.30
CA GLU A 59 9.51 -6.24 -6.27
C GLU A 59 8.88 -4.99 -5.64
N THR A 60 8.46 -5.09 -4.38
CA THR A 60 7.77 -4.00 -3.67
C THR A 60 8.71 -3.01 -3.01
N PHE A 61 9.84 -3.45 -2.46
CA PHE A 61 10.68 -2.61 -1.61
C PHE A 61 12.11 -2.40 -2.11
N GLU A 62 12.72 -3.43 -2.69
CA GLU A 62 14.17 -3.45 -2.93
C GLU A 62 14.56 -3.24 -4.39
N ARG A 63 13.64 -3.47 -5.34
CA ARG A 63 13.94 -3.31 -6.77
C ARG A 63 14.50 -1.90 -7.04
N PRO A 64 15.75 -1.76 -7.54
CA PRO A 64 16.42 -0.47 -7.63
C PRO A 64 15.98 0.33 -8.86
N CYS A 65 15.86 -0.35 -10.01
CA CYS A 65 15.57 0.28 -11.28
C CYS A 65 14.35 -0.34 -11.97
N SER A 66 13.67 0.46 -12.78
CA SER A 66 12.68 -0.05 -13.72
C SER A 66 13.36 -0.80 -14.87
N ARG A 67 12.61 -1.66 -15.57
CA ARG A 67 13.10 -2.34 -16.79
C ARG A 67 13.19 -1.40 -17.99
N ARG A 68 12.60 -0.20 -17.91
CA ARG A 68 12.50 0.78 -19.01
C ARG A 68 12.54 2.20 -18.45
N GLY A 69 13.57 2.95 -18.84
CA GLY A 69 13.75 4.35 -18.43
C GLY A 69 14.45 4.52 -17.08
N TYR A 70 14.61 5.77 -16.66
CA TYR A 70 15.33 6.15 -15.44
C TYR A 70 14.43 6.30 -14.21
N ALA A 71 13.11 6.13 -14.36
CA ALA A 71 12.18 6.25 -13.25
C ALA A 71 12.33 5.09 -12.25
N PRO A 72 12.10 5.34 -10.94
CA PRO A 72 11.97 4.28 -9.95
C PRO A 72 10.93 3.25 -10.42
N PRO A 73 11.16 1.95 -10.16
CA PRO A 73 10.20 0.93 -10.57
C PRO A 73 8.84 1.19 -9.89
N PRO A 74 7.71 1.05 -10.62
CA PRO A 74 6.40 1.20 -10.01
C PRO A 74 6.26 0.17 -8.89
N ARG A 75 5.96 0.63 -7.68
CA ARG A 75 5.77 -0.26 -6.53
C ARG A 75 4.42 -0.97 -6.69
N PRO A 76 4.38 -2.30 -6.84
CA PRO A 76 3.16 -3.02 -7.20
C PRO A 76 2.14 -3.12 -6.06
N ILE A 77 2.50 -2.73 -4.83
CA ILE A 77 1.60 -2.67 -3.68
C ILE A 77 1.70 -1.27 -3.08
N VAL A 78 0.56 -0.57 -3.01
CA VAL A 78 0.50 0.79 -2.46
C VAL A 78 -0.57 0.85 -1.37
N LEU A 79 -0.16 1.21 -0.16
CA LEU A 79 -1.06 1.56 0.93
C LEU A 79 -1.35 3.06 0.87
N VAL A 80 -2.63 3.42 0.71
CA VAL A 80 -3.10 4.80 0.67
C VAL A 80 -3.63 5.15 2.06
N PRO A 81 -2.93 6.00 2.83
CA PRO A 81 -3.35 6.30 4.19
C PRO A 81 -4.68 7.10 4.20
N PRO A 82 -5.42 7.05 5.32
CA PRO A 82 -6.76 7.62 5.44
C PRO A 82 -6.76 9.14 5.62
N PHE A 83 -5.67 9.66 6.19
CA PHE A 83 -5.52 11.03 6.62
C PHE A 83 -4.04 11.44 6.55
N PHE A 84 -3.83 12.75 6.56
CA PHE A 84 -2.52 13.39 6.40
C PHE A 84 -2.37 14.52 7.41
N GLY A 85 -1.24 14.58 8.11
CA GLY A 85 -0.90 15.68 9.02
C GLY A 85 -1.69 15.76 10.33
N ARG A 86 -2.53 14.76 10.67
CA ARG A 86 -3.37 14.78 11.88
C ARG A 86 -3.19 13.53 12.73
N ARG A 87 -2.85 13.70 14.00
CA ARG A 87 -2.85 12.60 14.98
C ARG A 87 -4.26 12.14 15.29
N VAL A 88 -4.46 10.84 15.41
CA VAL A 88 -5.77 10.24 15.73
C VAL A 88 -5.62 9.39 16.97
N THR A 89 -6.46 9.61 17.97
CA THR A 89 -6.43 8.86 19.22
C THR A 89 -7.76 8.13 19.43
N PHE A 90 -7.68 6.85 19.76
CA PHE A 90 -8.80 6.01 20.15
C PHE A 90 -8.60 5.59 21.61
N ARG A 91 -9.55 5.95 22.49
CA ARG A 91 -9.52 5.57 23.91
C ARG A 91 -10.06 4.15 24.18
N LYS A 92 -10.75 3.55 23.21
CA LYS A 92 -11.35 2.21 23.32
C LYS A 92 -11.21 1.45 22.01
N GLU A 93 -12.18 1.57 21.12
CA GLU A 93 -12.15 0.98 19.79
C GLU A 93 -12.24 2.10 18.76
N GLY A 94 -11.49 1.94 17.66
CA GLY A 94 -11.53 2.85 16.53
C GLY A 94 -11.44 2.11 15.22
N ARG A 95 -12.09 2.65 14.18
CA ARG A 95 -11.96 2.13 12.80
C ARG A 95 -11.31 3.17 11.91
N VAL A 96 -10.45 2.68 11.04
CA VAL A 96 -9.73 3.49 10.06
C VAL A 96 -9.78 2.80 8.71
N GLU A 97 -10.11 3.55 7.67
CA GLU A 97 -10.14 3.04 6.31
C GLU A 97 -8.81 3.33 5.59
N VAL A 98 -8.07 2.28 5.23
CA VAL A 98 -6.82 2.39 4.47
C VAL A 98 -7.06 1.88 3.05
N GLY A 99 -6.70 2.66 2.04
CA GLY A 99 -6.74 2.18 0.66
C GLY A 99 -5.61 1.21 0.37
N LEU A 100 -5.86 0.21 -0.47
CA LEU A 100 -4.85 -0.71 -0.97
C LEU A 100 -4.96 -0.80 -2.50
N LEU A 101 -3.87 -0.50 -3.20
CA LEU A 101 -3.77 -0.70 -4.64
C LEU A 101 -2.81 -1.85 -4.92
N LEU A 102 -3.24 -2.79 -5.75
CA LEU A 102 -2.43 -3.89 -6.25
C LEU A 102 -2.30 -3.78 -7.76
N LEU A 103 -1.07 -3.74 -8.27
CA LEU A 103 -0.77 -3.54 -9.68
C LEU A 103 -0.12 -4.78 -10.32
N GLY A 104 -0.58 -5.11 -11.51
CA GLY A 104 -0.06 -6.20 -12.32
C GLY A 104 -0.15 -7.54 -11.58
N ARG A 105 1.00 -8.21 -11.44
CA ARG A 105 1.10 -9.55 -10.87
C ARG A 105 0.77 -9.59 -9.37
N SER A 106 0.91 -8.47 -8.64
CA SER A 106 0.66 -8.44 -7.19
C SER A 106 -0.80 -8.63 -6.81
N VAL A 107 -1.75 -8.46 -7.75
CA VAL A 107 -3.17 -8.76 -7.51
C VAL A 107 -3.34 -10.20 -7.03
N ARG A 108 -2.61 -11.16 -7.63
CA ARG A 108 -2.63 -12.58 -7.23
C ARG A 108 -2.07 -12.81 -5.84
N ASN A 109 -1.29 -11.86 -5.32
CA ASN A 109 -0.66 -11.92 -4.02
C ASN A 109 -1.50 -11.29 -2.91
N PHE A 110 -2.77 -10.94 -3.17
CA PHE A 110 -3.66 -10.39 -2.14
C PHE A 110 -3.68 -11.20 -0.83
N PRO A 111 -3.73 -12.55 -0.83
CA PRO A 111 -3.66 -13.33 0.42
C PRO A 111 -2.37 -13.10 1.21
N HIS A 112 -1.22 -12.98 0.54
CA HIS A 112 0.07 -12.68 1.18
C HIS A 112 0.09 -11.26 1.76
N VAL A 113 -0.45 -10.29 1.02
CA VAL A 113 -0.58 -8.91 1.49
C VAL A 113 -1.46 -8.83 2.74
N LEU A 114 -2.60 -9.53 2.72
CA LEU A 114 -3.51 -9.62 3.86
C LEU A 114 -2.83 -10.27 5.07
N LEU A 115 -2.17 -11.41 4.88
CA LEU A 115 -1.45 -12.10 5.96
C LEU A 115 -0.37 -11.20 6.57
N ALA A 116 0.40 -10.49 5.75
CA ALA A 116 1.40 -9.54 6.23
C ALA A 116 0.77 -8.40 7.03
N LEU A 117 -0.39 -7.87 6.61
CA LEU A 117 -1.14 -6.85 7.34
C LEU A 117 -1.72 -7.36 8.66
N GLN A 118 -2.22 -8.61 8.70
CA GLN A 118 -2.70 -9.24 9.93
C GLN A 118 -1.56 -9.47 10.93
N GLN A 119 -0.41 -9.99 10.46
CA GLN A 119 0.79 -10.14 11.28
C GLN A 119 1.28 -8.78 11.80
N PHE A 120 1.26 -7.76 10.95
CA PHE A 120 1.60 -6.40 11.35
C PHE A 120 0.64 -5.87 12.42
N GLY A 121 -0.67 -6.00 12.20
CA GLY A 121 -1.68 -5.56 13.14
C GLY A 121 -1.60 -6.22 14.52
N PHE A 122 -1.26 -7.51 14.54
CA PHE A 122 -1.02 -8.25 15.79
C PHE A 122 0.14 -7.67 16.61
N HIS A 123 1.22 -7.25 15.96
CA HIS A 123 2.39 -6.67 16.65
C HIS A 123 2.14 -5.20 17.02
N GLY A 124 1.42 -4.45 16.18
CA GLY A 124 1.05 -3.06 16.41
C GLY A 124 1.99 -2.05 15.73
N LEU A 125 1.47 -0.82 15.64
CA LEU A 125 2.06 0.26 14.86
C LEU A 125 2.89 1.24 15.71
N GLY A 126 4.01 1.70 15.15
CA GLY A 126 4.86 2.73 15.76
C GLY A 126 5.42 2.33 17.12
N GLU A 127 5.71 3.31 17.98
CA GLU A 127 6.26 3.08 19.32
C GLU A 127 5.24 2.44 20.28
N GLY A 128 3.95 2.71 20.07
CA GLY A 128 2.86 2.15 20.89
C GLY A 128 2.89 0.62 20.98
N ARG A 129 3.46 -0.06 19.98
CA ARG A 129 3.61 -1.52 19.94
C ARG A 129 4.40 -2.08 21.13
N TYR A 130 5.39 -1.35 21.63
CA TYR A 130 6.22 -1.79 22.76
C TYR A 130 5.45 -1.78 24.10
N PHE A 131 4.32 -1.08 24.14
CA PHE A 131 3.43 -1.01 25.30
C PHE A 131 2.13 -1.80 25.08
N GLY A 132 2.07 -2.67 24.06
CA GLY A 132 0.86 -3.43 23.72
C GLY A 132 -0.27 -2.59 23.10
N ARG A 133 -0.03 -1.31 22.78
CA ARG A 133 -0.99 -0.40 22.14
C ARG A 133 -0.82 -0.40 20.62
N ASN A 134 -1.71 0.32 19.92
CA ASN A 134 -1.66 0.49 18.45
C ASN A 134 -1.77 -0.82 17.65
N ARG A 135 -2.28 -1.89 18.26
CA ARG A 135 -2.62 -3.13 17.57
C ARG A 135 -3.90 -2.93 16.76
N PHE A 136 -3.98 -3.62 15.64
CA PHE A 136 -5.18 -3.61 14.80
C PHE A 136 -5.47 -4.97 14.21
N GLU A 137 -6.72 -5.14 13.82
CA GLU A 137 -7.19 -6.24 12.99
C GLU A 137 -7.58 -5.68 11.62
N VAL A 138 -7.28 -6.43 10.57
CA VAL A 138 -7.95 -6.21 9.28
C VAL A 138 -9.35 -6.81 9.44
N GLU A 139 -10.36 -5.97 9.64
CA GLU A 139 -11.74 -6.43 9.87
C GLU A 139 -12.39 -6.83 8.53
N ARG A 140 -12.17 -6.00 7.50
CA ARG A 140 -12.81 -6.13 6.20
C ARG A 140 -11.93 -5.59 5.08
N ALA A 141 -12.04 -6.18 3.88
CA ALA A 141 -11.59 -5.57 2.64
C ALA A 141 -12.71 -5.55 1.59
N THR A 142 -12.94 -4.39 0.99
CA THR A 142 -13.94 -4.20 -0.08
C THR A 142 -13.23 -3.81 -1.38
N CYS A 143 -13.52 -4.50 -2.48
CA CYS A 143 -13.02 -4.11 -3.80
C CYS A 143 -13.87 -2.96 -4.35
N ARG A 144 -13.24 -1.83 -4.67
CA ARG A 144 -13.92 -0.63 -5.18
C ARG A 144 -14.53 -0.83 -6.57
N PHE A 145 -13.97 -1.72 -7.39
CA PHE A 145 -14.46 -1.96 -8.75
C PHE A 145 -15.69 -2.89 -8.80
N SER A 146 -15.77 -3.87 -7.90
CA SER A 146 -16.95 -4.73 -7.79
C SER A 146 -17.97 -4.23 -6.77
N ASN A 147 -17.57 -3.31 -5.90
CA ASN A 147 -18.32 -2.89 -4.71
C ASN A 147 -18.72 -4.08 -3.81
N ARG A 148 -17.89 -5.13 -3.77
CA ARG A 148 -18.12 -6.35 -2.97
C ARG A 148 -17.03 -6.55 -1.95
N VAL A 149 -17.42 -7.15 -0.82
CA VAL A 149 -16.49 -7.56 0.25
C VAL A 149 -15.67 -8.75 -0.24
N VAL A 150 -14.36 -8.57 -0.35
CA VAL A 150 -13.39 -9.59 -0.77
C VAL A 150 -12.72 -10.29 0.41
N PHE A 151 -12.79 -9.70 1.60
CA PHE A 151 -12.35 -10.32 2.84
C PHE A 151 -13.23 -9.87 4.01
N ASP A 152 -13.65 -10.79 4.85
CA ASP A 152 -14.47 -10.55 6.04
C ASP A 152 -14.08 -11.52 7.16
N GLY A 153 -13.45 -11.01 8.23
CA GLY A 153 -13.23 -11.76 9.48
C GLY A 153 -12.54 -13.12 9.38
N GLY A 154 -11.80 -13.42 8.30
CA GLY A 154 -11.11 -14.70 8.09
C GLY A 154 -11.40 -15.39 6.76
N VAL A 155 -12.45 -14.98 6.04
CA VAL A 155 -12.79 -15.57 4.73
C VAL A 155 -12.34 -14.65 3.61
N ILE A 156 -11.57 -15.19 2.66
CA ILE A 156 -11.24 -14.51 1.39
C ILE A 156 -12.21 -14.96 0.31
N HIS A 157 -12.74 -14.02 -0.46
CA HIS A 157 -13.62 -14.27 -1.60
C HIS A 157 -12.95 -13.81 -2.91
N PRO A 158 -12.13 -14.68 -3.55
CA PRO A 158 -11.33 -14.30 -4.71
C PRO A 158 -12.17 -13.88 -5.93
N ASP A 159 -13.35 -14.49 -6.10
CA ASP A 159 -14.30 -14.20 -7.18
C ASP A 159 -14.83 -12.76 -7.15
N ARG A 160 -14.74 -12.10 -5.99
CA ARG A 160 -15.22 -10.74 -5.75
C ARG A 160 -14.15 -9.69 -6.02
N LEU A 161 -12.88 -10.08 -6.13
CA LEU A 161 -11.77 -9.19 -6.44
C LEU A 161 -11.72 -8.92 -7.95
N ARG A 162 -12.25 -7.76 -8.35
CA ARG A 162 -12.21 -7.33 -9.76
C ARG A 162 -11.01 -6.44 -10.01
N THR A 163 -10.45 -6.61 -11.20
CA THR A 163 -9.39 -5.75 -11.73
C THR A 163 -9.90 -4.93 -12.89
N LEU A 164 -9.30 -3.78 -13.09
CA LEU A 164 -9.45 -2.95 -14.28
C LEU A 164 -8.08 -2.84 -14.95
N ASP A 165 -8.02 -2.99 -16.28
CA ASP A 165 -6.79 -2.64 -17.00
C ASP A 165 -6.66 -1.12 -17.04
N VAL A 166 -5.51 -0.57 -16.65
CA VAL A 166 -5.28 0.87 -16.61
C VAL A 166 -5.57 1.55 -17.97
N ALA A 167 -5.36 0.84 -19.08
CA ALA A 167 -5.71 1.34 -20.42
C ALA A 167 -7.22 1.55 -20.67
N GLN A 168 -8.07 0.94 -19.84
CA GLN A 168 -9.52 1.04 -19.88
C GLN A 168 -10.07 2.17 -18.99
N ILE A 169 -9.22 2.86 -18.21
CA ILE A 169 -9.64 4.03 -17.44
C ILE A 169 -10.12 5.10 -18.42
N ALA A 170 -11.31 5.67 -18.16
CA ALA A 170 -11.87 6.72 -18.98
C ALA A 170 -10.88 7.88 -19.11
N LYS A 171 -10.52 8.20 -20.35
CA LYS A 171 -9.64 9.34 -20.65
C LYS A 171 -10.33 10.63 -20.20
N VAL A 172 -9.64 11.39 -19.36
CA VAL A 172 -10.12 12.73 -18.99
C VAL A 172 -9.95 13.65 -20.21
N ARG A 173 -11.03 14.33 -20.61
CA ARG A 173 -11.01 15.30 -21.71
C ARG A 173 -11.01 16.72 -21.14
N GLY A 174 -10.15 17.59 -21.67
CA GLY A 174 -10.08 18.99 -21.26
C GLY A 174 -8.84 19.68 -21.80
N SER A 175 -8.89 21.01 -21.89
CA SER A 175 -7.75 21.87 -22.26
C SER A 175 -7.02 22.43 -21.04
N ARG A 176 -7.58 22.27 -19.84
CA ARG A 176 -7.01 22.72 -18.56
C ARG A 176 -7.30 21.69 -17.48
N PHE A 177 -6.28 21.40 -16.68
CA PHE A 177 -6.36 20.46 -15.56
C PHE A 177 -5.86 21.13 -14.30
N ARG A 178 -6.48 20.80 -13.17
CA ARG A 178 -5.99 21.20 -11.85
C ARG A 178 -5.59 19.95 -11.09
N VAL A 179 -4.32 19.85 -10.74
CA VAL A 179 -3.76 18.74 -9.97
C VAL A 179 -3.55 19.20 -8.54
N HIS A 180 -4.05 18.42 -7.58
CA HIS A 180 -3.88 18.68 -6.16
C HIS A 180 -3.06 17.56 -5.53
N PHE A 181 -1.95 17.92 -4.90
CA PHE A 181 -1.17 17.00 -4.07
C PHE A 181 -1.80 16.91 -2.69
N ARG A 182 -2.40 15.76 -2.38
CA ARG A 182 -2.98 15.49 -1.04
C ARG A 182 -1.92 15.11 0.00
N THR A 183 -0.74 14.72 -0.48
CA THR A 183 0.47 14.46 0.30
C THR A 183 1.59 15.37 -0.14
N PRO A 184 2.57 15.69 0.73
CA PRO A 184 3.84 16.22 0.28
C PRO A 184 4.43 15.35 -0.83
N ILE A 185 5.05 15.99 -1.82
CA ILE A 185 5.79 15.34 -2.89
C ILE A 185 7.26 15.75 -2.78
N GLU A 186 8.15 14.78 -2.86
CA GLU A 186 9.59 15.04 -3.00
C GLU A 186 9.93 14.95 -4.48
N LEU A 187 10.57 16.00 -5.00
CA LEU A 187 10.98 16.10 -6.39
C LEU A 187 12.48 16.37 -6.44
N PRO A 188 13.23 15.66 -7.29
CA PRO A 188 14.69 15.82 -7.36
C PRO A 188 15.13 17.23 -7.77
N LEU A 189 14.26 18.04 -8.36
CA LEU A 189 14.57 19.37 -8.91
C LEU A 189 13.82 20.53 -8.21
N GLY A 190 13.34 20.31 -6.98
CA GLY A 190 12.67 21.34 -6.17
C GLY A 190 11.16 21.48 -6.41
N PHE A 191 10.50 22.32 -5.60
CA PHE A 191 9.05 22.53 -5.60
C PHE A 191 8.70 24.03 -5.69
N PRO A 192 7.70 24.43 -6.51
CA PRO A 192 6.87 23.59 -7.37
C PRO A 192 7.58 23.19 -8.67
N PRO A 193 7.32 21.98 -9.21
CA PRO A 193 7.84 21.57 -10.52
C PRO A 193 7.23 22.41 -11.64
N SER A 194 7.96 22.59 -12.74
CA SER A 194 7.38 23.20 -13.95
C SER A 194 6.28 22.30 -14.53
N PRO A 195 5.31 22.88 -15.27
CA PRO A 195 4.31 22.10 -15.99
C PRO A 195 4.92 21.05 -16.94
N GLU A 196 6.00 21.35 -17.65
CA GLU A 196 6.64 20.35 -18.53
C GLU A 196 7.19 19.18 -17.71
N HIS A 197 7.73 19.46 -16.54
CA HIS A 197 8.28 18.45 -15.65
C HIS A 197 7.18 17.56 -15.06
N LEU A 198 6.04 18.16 -14.67
CA LEU A 198 4.87 17.38 -14.26
C LEU A 198 4.34 16.49 -15.38
N LEU A 199 4.31 17.00 -16.61
CA LEU A 199 3.87 16.22 -17.77
C LEU A 199 4.86 15.09 -18.11
N GLY A 200 6.16 15.29 -17.90
CA GLY A 200 7.18 14.26 -18.11
C GLY A 200 7.20 13.16 -17.04
N LEU A 201 6.48 13.33 -15.92
CA LEU A 201 6.30 12.30 -14.88
C LEU A 201 5.12 11.35 -15.14
N ILE A 202 4.24 11.69 -16.09
CA ILE A 202 3.03 10.94 -16.46
C ILE A 202 3.32 10.09 -17.70
#